data_AF-A0A8C1PKF4-F1
#
_entry.id   AF-A0A8C1PKF4-F1
#
_cell.length_a   1.000
_cell.length_b   1.000
_cell.length_c   1.000
_cell.angle_alpha   90.00
_cell.angle_beta   90.00
_cell.angle_gamma   90.00
#
_symmetry.space_group_name_H-M   'P 1'
#
loop_
_entity.id
_entity.type
_entity.pdbx_description
1 polymer ?
#
loop_
_entity_poly.entity_id
_entity_poly.type
_entity_poly.pdbx_seq_one_letter_code
_entity_poly.pdbx_strand_id
1 'polypeptide(L)'
;ETIQWLYLLIGSKFRLVVKTSLKLLLVFVEYSESNAPLLIQAINTVDSKRGTNTLTHTHIYTNTHTHTHTYTHTHTLFLQCTL
;
A
#
# COMPACT_ATOMS: atom_id res chain seq x y z
N GLU A 1 20.82 -3.60 -0.94
CA GLU A 1 20.10 -4.02 -2.17
C GLU A 1 19.53 -5.45 -2.17
N THR A 2 20.18 -6.48 -1.63
CA THR A 2 19.79 -7.90 -1.80
C THR A 2 18.36 -8.25 -1.34
N ILE A 3 17.90 -7.67 -0.22
CA ILE A 3 16.54 -7.90 0.31
C ILE A 3 15.47 -7.35 -0.65
N GLN A 4 15.75 -6.23 -1.32
CA GLN A 4 14.84 -5.64 -2.30
C GLN A 4 14.67 -6.56 -3.52
N TRP A 5 15.76 -7.20 -3.97
CA TRP A 5 15.71 -8.19 -5.05
C TRP A 5 14.93 -9.45 -4.64
N LEU A 6 15.18 -9.98 -3.44
CA LEU A 6 14.42 -11.12 -2.89
C LEU A 6 12.92 -10.81 -2.81
N TYR A 7 12.56 -9.60 -2.39
CA TYR A 7 11.17 -9.15 -2.36
C TYR A 7 10.56 -9.04 -3.77
N LEU A 8 11.35 -8.58 -4.76
CA LEU A 8 10.91 -8.52 -6.16
C LEU A 8 10.61 -9.93 -6.72
N LEU A 9 11.39 -10.93 -6.33
CA LEU A 9 11.25 -12.33 -6.76
C LEU A 9 9.95 -12.98 -6.25
N ILE A 10 9.31 -12.42 -5.21
CA ILE A 10 7.99 -12.86 -4.74
C ILE A 10 6.92 -12.66 -5.83
N GLY A 11 7.09 -11.67 -6.70
CA GLY A 11 6.19 -11.42 -7.85
C GLY A 11 6.46 -12.30 -9.08
N SER A 12 7.36 -13.28 -9.00
CA SER A 12 7.75 -14.13 -10.12
C SER A 12 6.69 -15.21 -10.46
N LYS A 13 6.55 -15.56 -11.75
CA LYS A 13 5.66 -16.66 -12.19
C LYS A 13 6.16 -18.06 -11.81
N PHE A 14 7.42 -18.17 -11.42
CA PHE A 14 8.03 -19.45 -11.05
C PHE A 14 7.82 -19.75 -9.56
N ARG A 15 6.90 -20.66 -9.25
CA ARG A 15 6.53 -21.03 -7.87
C ARG A 15 7.72 -21.50 -7.03
N LEU A 16 8.70 -22.16 -7.66
CA LEU A 16 9.94 -22.58 -6.99
C LEU A 16 10.77 -21.38 -6.50
N VAL A 17 10.90 -20.36 -7.35
CA VAL A 17 11.66 -19.12 -7.06
C VAL A 17 10.97 -18.31 -5.96
N VAL A 18 9.64 -18.26 -5.97
CA VAL A 18 8.86 -17.61 -4.89
C VAL A 18 9.09 -18.32 -3.56
N LYS A 19 9.00 -19.65 -3.55
CA LYS A 19 9.18 -20.48 -2.34
C LYS A 19 10.59 -20.32 -1.75
N THR A 20 11.63 -20.31 -2.57
CA THR A 20 13.01 -20.13 -2.10
C THR A 20 13.22 -18.71 -1.56
N SER A 21 12.70 -17.70 -2.25
CA SER A 21 12.86 -16.29 -1.82
C SER A 21 12.17 -16.02 -0.47
N LEU A 22 10.96 -16.54 -0.27
CA LEU A 22 10.26 -16.46 1.02
C LEU A 22 11.02 -17.15 2.14
N LYS A 23 11.57 -18.34 1.89
CA LYS A 23 12.35 -19.08 2.89
C LYS A 23 13.63 -18.35 3.28
N LEU A 24 14.30 -17.71 2.32
CA LEU A 24 15.48 -16.86 2.52
C LEU A 24 15.16 -15.58 3.30
N LEU A 25 14.00 -14.95 3.05
CA LEU A 25 13.57 -13.78 3.82
C LEU A 25 13.21 -14.15 5.27
N LEU A 26 12.54 -15.29 5.47
CA LEU A 26 12.17 -15.76 6.80
C LEU A 26 13.40 -16.08 7.65
N VAL A 27 14.35 -16.87 7.12
CA VAL A 27 15.61 -17.16 7.84
C VAL A 27 16.42 -15.90 8.12
N PHE A 28 16.37 -14.91 7.22
CA PHE A 28 17.05 -13.63 7.42
C PHE A 28 16.48 -12.82 8.59
N VAL A 29 15.15 -12.77 8.74
CA VAL A 29 14.51 -12.08 9.88
C VAL A 29 14.71 -12.87 11.17
N GLU A 30 14.65 -14.21 11.13
CA GLU A 30 14.84 -15.07 12.30
C GLU A 30 16.28 -15.02 12.84
N TYR A 31 17.26 -14.76 11.98
CA TYR A 31 18.68 -14.67 12.36
C TYR A 31 18.97 -13.52 13.35
N SER A 32 18.22 -12.41 13.30
CA SER A 32 18.38 -11.30 14.24
C SER A 32 17.16 -10.39 14.24
N GLU A 33 16.63 -10.04 15.42
CA GLU A 33 15.48 -9.13 15.57
C GLU A 33 15.72 -7.75 14.93
N SER A 34 16.98 -7.31 14.82
CA SER A 34 17.37 -6.06 14.15
C SER A 34 17.23 -6.11 12.62
N ASN A 35 17.01 -7.28 12.03
CA ASN A 35 16.84 -7.45 10.58
C ASN A 35 15.40 -7.16 10.11
N ALA A 36 14.42 -7.20 11.02
CA ALA A 36 13.03 -6.87 10.73
C ALA A 36 12.83 -5.44 10.17
N PRO A 37 13.39 -4.37 10.77
CA PRO A 37 13.27 -3.02 10.21
C PRO A 37 13.96 -2.86 8.85
N LEU A 38 15.07 -3.58 8.59
CA LEU A 38 15.74 -3.57 7.29
C LEU A 38 14.87 -4.16 6.18
N LEU A 39 14.10 -5.20 6.49
CA LEU A 39 13.11 -5.76 5.57
C LEU A 39 11.99 -4.76 5.26
N ILE A 40 11.48 -4.08 6.28
CA ILE A 40 10.43 -3.07 6.13
C ILE A 40 10.92 -1.90 5.27
N GLN A 41 12.15 -1.40 5.49
CA GLN A 41 12.74 -0.36 4.65
C GLN A 41 12.92 -0.81 3.20
N ALA A 42 13.34 -2.06 2.98
CA ALA A 42 13.47 -2.63 1.63
C ALA A 42 12.13 -2.69 0.91
N ILE A 43 11.06 -3.11 1.61
CA ILE A 43 9.69 -3.15 1.08
C ILE A 43 9.21 -1.74 0.72
N ASN A 44 9.33 -0.78 1.65
CA ASN A 44 8.92 0.60 1.42
C ASN A 44 9.65 1.23 0.23
N THR A 45 10.94 0.91 0.04
CA THR A 45 11.71 1.40 -1.11
C THR A 45 11.25 0.78 -2.42
N VAL A 46 10.91 -0.51 -2.44
CA VAL A 46 10.40 -1.18 -3.64
C VAL A 46 8.98 -0.72 -3.98
N ASP A 47 8.13 -0.54 -2.98
CA ASP A 47 6.76 -0.05 -3.14
C ASP A 47 6.75 1.40 -3.67
N SER A 48 7.61 2.26 -3.10
CA SER A 48 7.81 3.64 -3.59
C SER A 48 8.30 3.68 -5.04
N LYS A 49 9.15 2.71 -5.46
CA LYS A 49 9.62 2.58 -6.85
C LYS A 49 8.56 2.01 -7.80
N ARG A 50 7.61 1.22 -7.30
CA ARG A 50 6.54 0.62 -8.10
C ARG A 50 5.37 1.55 -8.35
N GLY A 51 5.34 2.73 -7.72
CA GLY A 51 4.24 3.70 -7.90
C GLY A 51 2.89 3.14 -7.47
N THR A 52 2.88 2.05 -6.70
CA THR A 52 1.66 1.48 -6.13
C THR A 52 1.35 2.26 -4.88
N ASN A 53 0.68 3.38 -5.10
CA ASN A 53 0.04 4.17 -4.06
C ASN A 53 -1.00 3.28 -3.38
N THR A 54 -0.57 2.52 -2.38
CA THR A 54 -1.40 1.98 -1.29
C THR A 54 -2.13 3.10 -0.54
N LEU A 55 -1.81 4.37 -0.85
CA LEU A 55 -2.52 5.59 -0.45
C LEU A 55 -3.64 6.02 -1.39
N THR A 56 -3.94 5.33 -2.49
CA THR A 56 -5.15 5.66 -3.28
C THR A 56 -6.41 5.36 -2.46
N HIS A 57 -6.34 4.40 -1.53
CA HIS A 57 -7.42 4.16 -0.57
C HIS A 57 -7.61 5.33 0.41
N THR A 58 -6.54 6.05 0.74
CA THR A 58 -6.59 7.25 1.61
C THR A 58 -6.93 8.53 0.83
N HIS A 59 -6.53 8.62 -0.44
CA HIS A 59 -6.78 9.79 -1.28
C HIS A 59 -8.19 9.79 -1.93
N ILE A 60 -8.81 8.62 -2.12
CA ILE A 60 -10.22 8.53 -2.54
C ILE A 60 -11.13 8.97 -1.38
N TYR A 61 -10.86 8.57 -0.14
CA TYR A 61 -11.67 8.98 1.00
C TYR A 61 -11.64 10.48 1.26
N THR A 62 -10.51 11.15 0.97
CA THR A 62 -10.39 12.62 1.11
C THR A 62 -11.00 13.37 -0.07
N ASN A 63 -10.79 12.92 -1.31
CA ASN A 63 -11.38 13.58 -2.48
C ASN A 63 -12.92 13.40 -2.56
N THR A 64 -13.43 12.23 -2.16
CA THR A 64 -14.87 11.98 -2.07
C THR A 64 -15.51 12.69 -0.86
N HIS A 65 -14.78 12.87 0.25
CA HIS A 65 -15.31 13.63 1.40
C HIS A 65 -15.42 15.14 1.14
N THR A 66 -14.70 15.70 0.16
CA THR A 66 -14.84 17.11 -0.22
C THR A 66 -15.88 17.34 -1.32
N HIS A 67 -16.07 16.41 -2.27
CA HIS A 67 -17.09 16.60 -3.33
C HIS A 67 -18.53 16.29 -2.87
N THR A 68 -18.72 15.55 -1.78
CA THR A 68 -20.07 15.24 -1.27
C THR A 68 -20.63 16.31 -0.32
N HIS A 69 -19.80 17.06 0.39
CA HIS A 69 -20.31 18.09 1.33
C HIS A 69 -20.78 19.39 0.62
N THR A 70 -20.46 19.60 -0.66
CA THR A 70 -20.94 20.78 -1.40
C THR A 70 -22.23 20.51 -2.20
N TYR A 71 -22.45 19.28 -2.69
CA TYR A 71 -23.68 18.96 -3.44
C TYR A 71 -24.92 18.81 -2.53
N THR A 72 -24.74 18.50 -1.25
CA THR A 72 -25.87 18.35 -0.31
C THR A 72 -26.26 19.66 0.39
N HIS A 73 -25.35 20.63 0.54
CA HIS A 73 -25.69 21.88 1.22
C HIS A 73 -26.51 22.87 0.36
N THR A 74 -26.51 22.72 -0.97
CA THR A 74 -27.33 23.59 -1.84
C THR A 74 -28.69 22.97 -2.21
N HIS A 75 -28.83 21.64 -2.21
CA HIS A 75 -30.10 21.00 -2.55
C HIS A 75 -31.10 20.96 -1.37
N THR A 76 -30.62 21.03 -0.12
CA THR A 76 -31.51 21.08 1.07
C THR A 76 -32.05 22.50 1.34
N LEU A 77 -31.31 23.55 1.03
CA LEU A 77 -31.77 24.94 1.20
C LEU A 77 -32.81 25.37 0.13
N PHE A 78 -32.87 24.70 -1.02
CA PHE A 78 -33.85 25.00 -2.05
C PHE A 78 -35.19 24.26 -1.84
N LEU A 79 -35.17 23.05 -1.27
CA LEU A 79 -36.37 22.22 -1.11
C LEU A 79 -37.13 22.41 0.20
N GLN A 80 -36.55 23.04 1.23
CA GLN A 80 -37.32 23.36 2.44
C GLN A 80 -38.08 24.70 2.37
N CYS A 81 -37.91 25.46 1.28
CA CYS A 81 -38.62 26.71 1.02
C CYS A 81 -39.87 26.52 0.14
N THR A 82 -40.35 25.28 -0.06
CA THR A 82 -41.53 24.99 -0.93
C THR A 82 -42.46 23.91 -0.39
N LEU A 83 -42.46 23.58 0.92
CA LEU A 83 -43.56 22.88 1.61
C LEU A 83 -43.40 22.99 3.13
#